data_AF-A0A2V7GE06-F1
#
_entry.id   AF-A0A2V7GE06-F1
#
_cell.length_a   1.000
_cell.length_b   1.000
_cell.length_c   1.000
_cell.angle_alpha   90.00
_cell.angle_beta   90.00
_cell.angle_gamma   90.00
#
_symmetry.space_group_name_H-M   'P 1'
#
loop_
_entity.id
_entity.type
_entity.pdbx_description
1 polymer ?
#
loop_
_entity_poly.entity_id
_entity_poly.type
_entity_poly.pdbx_seq_one_letter_code
_entity_poly.pdbx_strand_id
1 'polypeptide(L)' 'MANTSGGTGLQLRSTVKKDGILELSLTTIATPEPKPEEVIVRIDASPINGLALILARPVPARSRAAALPG' A
#
# COMPACT_ATOMS: atom_id res chain seq x y z
N MET A 1 7.34 29.30 3.48
CA MET A 1 8.47 28.39 3.77
C MET A 1 8.04 27.01 3.32
N ALA A 2 8.53 26.52 2.18
CA ALA A 2 8.19 25.20 1.67
C ALA A 2 9.29 24.23 2.13
N ASN A 3 8.94 23.30 2.99
CA ASN A 3 9.86 22.30 3.53
C ASN A 3 9.87 21.12 2.56
N THR A 4 10.42 21.31 1.36
CA THR A 4 10.47 20.29 0.31
C THR A 4 11.39 19.15 0.74
N SER A 5 10.83 18.05 1.22
CA SER A 5 11.60 16.85 1.58
C SER A 5 11.05 15.66 0.82
N GLY A 6 11.28 15.66 -0.50
CA GLY A 6 11.10 14.48 -1.35
C GLY A 6 12.11 13.39 -0.98
N GLY A 7 11.85 12.69 0.12
CA GLY A 7 12.66 11.59 0.63
C GLY A 7 12.08 10.23 0.27
N THR A 8 12.85 9.16 0.43
CA THR A 8 12.33 7.79 0.34
C THR A 8 12.11 7.20 1.73
N GLY A 9 11.17 6.26 1.85
CA GLY A 9 10.86 5.54 3.08
C GLY A 9 10.63 4.06 2.79
N LEU A 10 10.62 3.23 3.84
CA LEU A 10 10.28 1.81 3.73
C LEU A 10 8.79 1.60 3.97
N GLN A 11 8.12 0.88 3.08
CA GLN A 11 6.72 0.48 3.24
C GLN A 11 6.61 -1.05 3.27
N LEU A 12 5.85 -1.57 4.22
CA LEU A 12 5.47 -2.99 4.26
C LEU A 12 4.51 -3.31 3.11
N ARG A 13 4.87 -4.29 2.29
CA ARG A 13 4.09 -4.78 1.15
C ARG A 13 3.76 -6.25 1.32
N SER A 14 2.49 -6.59 1.13
CA SER A 14 1.98 -7.95 1.14
C SER A 14 1.79 -8.45 -0.28
N THR A 15 2.31 -9.64 -0.60
CA THR A 15 2.13 -10.28 -1.91
C THR A 15 1.72 -11.73 -1.72
N VAL A 16 0.55 -12.12 -2.24
CA VAL A 16 0.14 -13.53 -2.27
C VAL A 16 0.67 -14.18 -3.54
N LYS A 17 1.52 -15.19 -3.38
CA LYS A 17 2.05 -15.99 -4.48
C LYS A 17 1.00 -16.99 -4.99
N LYS A 18 1.20 -17.49 -6.21
CA LYS A 18 0.27 -18.43 -6.86
C LYS A 18 0.14 -19.76 -6.12
N ASP A 19 1.14 -20.15 -5.34
CA ASP A 19 1.16 -21.33 -4.47
C ASP A 19 0.41 -21.10 -3.13
N GLY A 20 -0.17 -19.92 -2.92
CA GLY A 20 -0.92 -19.57 -1.72
C GLY A 20 -0.06 -19.02 -0.58
N ILE A 21 1.24 -18.80 -0.78
CA ILE A 21 2.12 -18.23 0.25
C ILE A 21 1.99 -16.70 0.28
N LEU A 22 1.79 -16.15 1.48
CA LEU A 22 1.88 -14.72 1.73
C LEU A 22 3.33 -14.32 2.00
N GLU A 23 3.88 -13.46 1.14
CA GLU A 23 5.16 -12.82 1.34
C GLU A 23 4.97 -11.39 1.87
N LEU A 24 5.74 -11.05 2.91
CA LEU A 24 5.84 -9.72 3.46
C LEU A 24 7.23 -9.16 3.20
N SER A 25 7.33 -7.96 2.62
CA SER A 25 8.60 -7.32 2.33
C SER A 25 8.56 -5.82 2.64
N LEU A 26 9.69 -5.26 3.05
CA LEU A 26 9.87 -3.82 3.12
C LEU A 26 10.41 -3.34 1.77
N THR A 27 9.70 -2.42 1.13
CA THR A 27 10.10 -1.84 -0.15
C THR A 27 10.37 -0.37 0.03
N THR A 28 11.49 0.10 -0.53
CA THR A 28 11.79 1.53 -0.60
C THR A 28 10.86 2.21 -1.59
N ILE A 29 10.12 3.22 -1.14
CA ILE A 29 9.19 4.01 -1.94
C ILE A 29 9.50 5.50 -1.80
N ALA A 30 9.17 6.30 -2.81
CA ALA A 30 9.22 7.75 -2.69
C ALA A 30 8.08 8.23 -1.78
N THR A 31 8.40 9.16 -0.88
CA THR A 31 7.41 9.87 -0.07
C THR A 31 6.75 10.90 -0.97
N PRO A 32 5.43 10.85 -1.18
CA PRO A 32 4.74 11.84 -2.00
C PRO A 32 4.77 13.21 -1.32
N GLU A 33 4.84 14.26 -2.13
CA GLU A 33 4.73 15.64 -1.64
C GLU A 33 3.30 15.85 -1.08
N PRO A 34 3.15 16.44 0.12
CA PRO A 34 1.84 16.68 0.71
C PRO A 34 1.08 17.77 -0.04
N LYS A 35 -0.25 17.63 -0.12
CA LYS A 35 -1.14 18.73 -0.53
C LYS A 35 -1.19 19.83 0.56
N PRO A 36 -1.75 21.02 0.27
CA PRO A 36 -1.73 22.14 1.23
C PRO A 36 -2.31 21.81 2.62
N GLU A 37 -3.26 20.89 2.70
CA GLU A 37 -3.94 20.48 3.93
C GLU A 37 -3.41 19.15 4.51
N GLU A 38 -2.39 18.57 3.89
CA GLU A 38 -1.77 17.31 4.30
C GLU A 38 -0.44 17.57 5.01
N VAL A 39 -0.02 16.62 5.83
CA VAL A 39 1.27 16.66 6.52
C VAL A 39 1.99 15.34 6.34
N ILE A 40 3.32 15.39 6.22
CA ILE A 40 4.16 14.19 6.28
C ILE A 40 4.38 13.85 7.75
N VAL A 41 4.10 12.60 8.13
CA VAL A 41 4.32 12.08 9.48
C VAL A 41 5.39 10.99 9.43
N ARG A 42 6.44 11.12 10.25
CA ARG A 42 7.40 10.03 10.48
C ARG A 42 6.88 9.12 11.59
N ILE A 43 6.73 7.84 11.28
CA ILE A 43 6.27 6.84 12.24
C ILE A 43 7.50 6.18 12.87
N ASP A 44 7.75 6.47 14.14
CA ASP A 44 8.85 5.84 14.89
C ASP A 44 8.43 4.47 15.48
N ALA A 45 7.13 4.29 15.78
CA ALA A 45 6.57 3.03 16.23
C ALA A 45 5.10 2.88 15.80
N SER A 46 4.70 1.65 15.47
CA SER A 46 3.32 1.28 15.17
C SER A 46 3.00 -0.08 15.80
N PRO A 47 1.87 -0.23 16.53
CA PRO A 47 1.50 -1.50 17.11
C PRO A 47 1.12 -2.51 16.02
N ILE A 48 1.62 -3.75 16.14
CA ILE A 48 1.13 -4.86 15.33
C ILE A 48 -0.21 -5.30 15.92
N ASN A 49 -1.31 -4.99 15.23
CA ASN A 49 -2.67 -5.39 15.64
C ASN A 49 -3.33 -6.27 14.57
N GLY A 50 -4.47 -6.89 14.91
CA GLY A 50 -5.14 -7.86 14.03
C GLY A 50 -5.55 -7.31 12.65
N LEU A 51 -5.82 -6.01 12.53
CA LEU A 51 -6.17 -5.40 11.23
C LEU A 51 -4.96 -5.30 10.30
N ALA A 52 -3.74 -5.17 10.83
CA ALA A 52 -2.51 -5.11 10.04
C ALA A 52 -2.27 -6.39 9.21
N LEU A 53 -2.83 -7.53 9.61
CA LEU A 53 -2.67 -8.81 8.91
C LEU A 53 -3.72 -9.03 7.79
N ILE A 54 -4.78 -8.22 7.72
CA ILE A 54 -5.91 -8.41 6.79
C ILE A 54 -5.59 -7.94 5.35
N LEU A 55 -4.47 -7.24 5.15
CA LEU A 55 -4.03 -6.67 3.86
C LEU A 55 -3.70 -7.70 2.75
N ALA A 56 -3.77 -9.01 3.04
CA ALA A 56 -3.42 -10.09 2.12
C ALA A 56 -4.57 -10.61 1.25
N ARG A 57 -5.81 -10.12 1.40
CA ARG A 57 -6.93 -10.62 0.59
C ARG A 57 -6.87 -10.06 -0.83
N PRO A 58 -6.69 -10.87 -1.88
CA PRO A 58 -6.77 -10.40 -3.25
C PRO A 58 -8.17 -9.82 -3.48
N VAL A 59 -8.25 -8.53 -3.82
CA VAL A 59 -9.47 -7.96 -4.38
C VAL A 59 -9.64 -8.61 -5.75
N PRO A 60 -10.71 -9.41 -6.00
CA PRO A 60 -10.91 -9.98 -7.31
C PRO A 60 -10.97 -8.84 -8.33
N ALA A 61 -10.19 -8.96 -9.40
CA ALA A 61 -10.34 -8.08 -10.55
C ALA A 61 -11.80 -8.19 -11.00
N ARG A 62 -12.55 -7.10 -10.85
CA ARG A 62 -13.96 -7.04 -11.21
C ARG A 62 -14.03 -7.15 -12.73
N SER A 63 -14.12 -8.36 -13.26
CA SER A 63 -14.33 -8.59 -14.68
C SER A 63 -15.70 -8.03 -15.05
N ARG A 64 -15.70 -6.89 -15.74
CA ARG A 64 -16.92 -6.35 -16.35
C ARG A 64 -17.31 -7.35 -17.43
N ALA A 65 -18.38 -8.12 -17.23
CA ALA A 65 -18.95 -8.95 -18.27
C ALA A 65 -19.31 -8.01 -19.44
N ALA A 66 -18.57 -8.12 -20.54
CA ALA A 66 -18.99 -7.53 -21.80
C ALA A 66 -20.26 -8.28 -22.21
N ALA A 67 -21.39 -7.59 -22.22
CA ALA A 67 -22.61 -8.11 -22.82
C ALA A 67 -22.30 -8.44 -24.29
N LEU A 68 -22.45 -9.71 -24.66
CA LEU A 68 -22.47 -10.13 -26.06
C LEU A 68 -23.77 -9.58 -26.69
N PRO A 69 -23.71 -8.85 -27.81
CA PRO A 69 -24.91 -8.52 -28.55
C PRO A 69 -25.43 -9.78 -29.25
N GLY A 70 -26.69 -10.10 -28.99
CA GLY A 70 -27.52 -10.96 -29.85
C GLY A 70 -28.29 -10.12 -30.85
#